data_AF-A0A1B8GAG0-F1
#
_entry.id   AF-A0A1B8GAG0-F1
#
_cell.length_a   1.000
_cell.length_b   1.000
_cell.length_c   1.000
_cell.angle_alpha   90.00
_cell.angle_beta   90.00
_cell.angle_gamma   90.00
#
_symmetry.space_group_name_H-M   'P 1'
#
loop_
_entity.id
_entity.type
_entity.pdbx_description
1 polymer ?
#
loop_
_entity_poly.entity_id
_entity_poly.type
_entity_poly.pdbx_seq_one_letter_code
_entity_poly.pdbx_strand_id
1 'polypeptide(L)'
;MDLSQLPDITSLLVRLDNPPRDDVEGMDYLRCAALHNYLIQYAWLAEGRPLATLNANSNFFTAFGDEAEAEACRPRLDPSLAAFLDTAMISPFPFDNPHEYLPFSVFAWGIDGPNRLFEEFTADIQDQPVDSLVRLYAVETGLSAVGGGGGVIYHQRFHRVAIFMHLDEYDCGFPVEGNPHVWNPLETLLTNWIDLIHIGKVVASPHKEPALFDFEKIGPWEWRPYSEAQVTTCVAEWDRLCQAIEARTSQLPNPPLLISPISRSNADNPEPLVASTVLDAASVPNPSFARAFLTRARRPQFCYIAPGLLLPPADSAGFVAAQPFSVLPRSEYTAPPVCLFPADTGDQRPIQLTRTTTPFLLSDFYSRSTETCTPSRVSAGLYTQAVERNGLDVAEEGFQLLLPFTFNDDWDKSVGARKSDRSLVDRGRFSELFQHGYKPFGGDYYRSQRLERLLGCWRKLVEKGVWSVGADGVEGTIDTFKDAESDRWEDYYIPPTW
;
A
#
# COMPACT_ATOMS: atom_id res chain seq x y z
N MET A 1 21.52 5.37 -14.17
CA MET A 1 21.39 6.65 -13.44
C MET A 1 22.41 6.68 -12.32
N ASP A 2 23.20 7.75 -12.22
CA ASP A 2 24.18 7.94 -11.14
C ASP A 2 23.55 8.73 -9.99
N LEU A 3 23.02 8.01 -9.01
CA LEU A 3 22.32 8.60 -7.86
C LEU A 3 23.24 9.39 -6.93
N SER A 4 24.56 9.30 -7.07
CA SER A 4 25.52 10.06 -6.25
C SER A 4 25.47 11.58 -6.50
N GLN A 5 24.81 12.00 -7.57
CA GLN A 5 24.57 13.41 -7.90
C GLN A 5 23.43 14.04 -7.09
N LEU A 6 22.59 13.22 -6.45
CA LEU A 6 21.48 13.70 -5.62
C LEU A 6 21.97 14.08 -4.21
N PRO A 7 21.32 15.05 -3.56
CA PRO A 7 21.64 15.41 -2.19
C PRO A 7 21.34 14.25 -1.24
N ASP A 8 22.17 14.07 -0.21
CA ASP A 8 21.88 13.15 0.88
C ASP A 8 20.78 13.75 1.77
N ILE A 9 19.63 13.09 1.76
CA ILE A 9 18.43 13.46 2.52
C ILE A 9 18.19 12.55 3.72
N THR A 10 19.10 11.62 4.03
CA THR A 10 18.86 10.57 5.03
C THR A 10 18.47 11.15 6.39
N SER A 11 19.13 12.23 6.82
CA SER A 11 18.83 12.93 8.07
C SER A 11 17.57 13.81 8.02
N LEU A 12 16.91 13.91 6.87
CA LEU A 12 15.69 14.69 6.66
C LEU A 12 14.45 13.79 6.55
N LEU A 13 14.62 12.50 6.30
CA LEU A 13 13.50 11.56 6.24
C LEU A 13 12.82 11.45 7.60
N VAL A 14 11.48 11.41 7.60
CA VAL A 14 10.68 11.17 8.81
C VAL A 14 10.89 9.73 9.27
N ARG A 15 11.42 9.60 10.47
CA ARG A 15 11.75 8.32 11.13
C ARG A 15 11.39 8.40 12.61
N LEU A 16 11.46 7.27 13.31
CA LEU A 16 11.18 7.25 14.76
C LEU A 16 12.17 8.11 15.57
N ASP A 17 13.44 8.14 15.14
CA ASP A 17 14.54 8.93 15.70
C ASP A 17 14.61 10.35 15.13
N ASN A 18 13.83 10.64 14.09
CA ASN A 18 13.71 11.96 13.47
C ASN A 18 12.25 12.24 13.07
N PRO A 19 11.34 12.38 14.06
CA PRO A 19 9.91 12.52 13.82
C PRO A 19 9.59 13.84 13.08
N PRO A 20 8.36 14.03 12.60
CA PRO A 20 7.90 15.33 12.11
C PRO A 20 8.07 16.39 13.19
N ARG A 21 8.36 17.63 12.78
CA ARG A 21 8.61 18.71 13.75
C ARG A 21 7.30 19.33 14.19
N ASP A 22 6.93 19.04 15.44
CA ASP A 22 5.81 19.69 16.12
C ASP A 22 6.27 20.85 17.02
N ASP A 23 7.58 21.12 17.07
CA ASP A 23 8.20 22.17 17.88
C ASP A 23 8.36 23.51 17.15
N VAL A 24 7.95 23.58 15.88
CA VAL A 24 8.00 24.79 15.04
C VAL A 24 6.61 25.40 14.93
N GLU A 25 6.53 26.73 15.02
CA GLU A 25 5.32 27.45 14.65
C GLU A 25 5.18 27.41 13.12
N GLY A 26 4.26 26.59 12.63
CA GLY A 26 4.00 26.43 11.20
C GLY A 26 4.57 25.15 10.58
N MET A 27 4.76 25.20 9.27
CA MET A 27 5.43 24.14 8.49
C MET A 27 6.95 24.20 8.68
N ASP A 28 7.60 23.04 8.83
CA ASP A 28 9.06 22.91 8.67
C ASP A 28 9.45 23.06 7.19
N TYR A 29 9.39 24.30 6.71
CA TYR A 29 9.49 24.61 5.29
C TYR A 29 10.85 24.21 4.69
N LEU A 30 11.94 24.28 5.46
CA LEU A 30 13.29 23.90 5.00
C LEU A 30 13.36 22.39 4.74
N ARG A 31 12.85 21.59 5.68
CA ARG A 31 12.79 20.13 5.51
C ARG A 31 11.86 19.75 4.37
N CYS A 32 10.67 20.36 4.30
CA CYS A 32 9.71 20.11 3.23
C CYS A 32 10.28 20.47 1.85
N ALA A 33 10.92 21.63 1.71
CA ALA A 33 11.52 22.06 0.45
C ALA A 33 12.68 21.15 0.03
N ALA A 34 13.53 20.71 0.97
CA ALA A 34 14.61 19.78 0.66
C ALA A 34 14.09 18.42 0.14
N LEU A 35 13.07 17.86 0.78
CA LEU A 35 12.45 16.60 0.35
C LEU A 35 11.71 16.75 -1.00
N HIS A 36 11.02 17.87 -1.20
CA HIS A 36 10.39 18.21 -2.49
C HIS A 36 11.44 18.32 -3.60
N ASN A 37 12.50 19.09 -3.37
CA ASN A 37 13.55 19.33 -4.36
C ASN A 37 14.28 18.04 -4.73
N TYR A 38 14.46 17.11 -3.78
CA TYR A 38 15.00 15.78 -4.06
C TYR A 38 14.15 15.02 -5.07
N LEU A 39 12.81 15.02 -4.96
CA LEU A 39 11.92 14.34 -5.90
C LEU A 39 12.01 14.95 -7.32
N ILE A 40 12.05 16.28 -7.43
CA ILE A 40 12.23 16.98 -8.72
C ILE A 40 13.57 16.59 -9.35
N GLN A 41 14.66 16.64 -8.59
CA GLN A 41 16.00 16.31 -9.08
C GLN A 41 16.11 14.83 -9.47
N TYR A 42 15.51 13.93 -8.68
CA TYR A 42 15.44 12.51 -8.98
C TYR A 42 14.73 12.26 -10.32
N ALA A 43 13.54 12.86 -10.52
CA ALA A 43 12.79 12.73 -11.76
C ALA A 43 13.56 13.27 -12.98
N TRP A 44 14.18 14.44 -12.82
CA TRP A 44 14.97 15.09 -13.87
C TRP A 44 16.14 14.22 -14.33
N LEU A 45 16.89 13.68 -13.35
CA LEU A 45 18.03 12.82 -13.61
C LEU A 45 17.61 11.47 -14.19
N ALA A 46 16.50 10.90 -13.70
CA ALA A 46 15.95 9.64 -14.19
C ALA A 46 15.44 9.73 -15.64
N GLU A 47 14.92 10.89 -16.02
CA GLU A 47 14.57 11.22 -17.41
C GLU A 47 15.80 11.36 -18.33
N GLY A 48 17.02 11.25 -17.79
CA GLY A 48 18.27 11.36 -18.52
C GLY A 48 18.74 12.80 -18.73
N ARG A 49 18.17 13.76 -17.99
CA ARG A 49 18.55 15.18 -18.08
C ARG A 49 19.63 15.51 -17.04
N PRO A 50 20.73 16.18 -17.41
CA PRO A 50 21.75 16.58 -16.43
C PRO A 50 21.18 17.58 -15.41
N LEU A 51 21.51 17.42 -14.12
CA LEU A 51 21.02 18.35 -13.07
C LEU A 51 21.45 19.80 -13.32
N ALA A 52 22.58 20.03 -14.01
CA ALA A 52 23.04 21.37 -14.38
C ALA A 52 22.09 22.13 -15.31
N THR A 53 21.15 21.45 -15.99
CA THR A 53 20.12 22.09 -16.83
C THR A 53 18.84 22.44 -16.07
N LEU A 54 18.72 22.00 -14.83
CA LEU A 54 17.58 22.30 -13.96
C LEU A 54 17.77 23.69 -13.33
N ASN A 55 16.82 24.60 -13.56
CA ASN A 55 16.90 25.94 -12.98
C ASN A 55 16.55 25.92 -11.49
N ALA A 56 17.57 25.88 -10.63
CA ALA A 56 17.42 25.86 -9.18
C ALA A 56 16.77 27.14 -8.60
N ASN A 57 16.73 28.24 -9.36
CA ASN A 57 16.11 29.49 -8.92
C ASN A 57 14.62 29.60 -9.34
N SER A 58 14.09 28.61 -10.06
CA SER A 58 12.69 28.58 -10.47
C SER A 58 11.83 28.13 -9.29
N ASN A 59 11.00 29.02 -8.76
CA ASN A 59 10.10 28.77 -7.63
C ASN A 59 8.66 29.22 -7.96
N PHE A 60 7.72 29.05 -7.03
CA PHE A 60 6.31 29.40 -7.28
C PHE A 60 6.12 30.85 -7.76
N PHE A 61 6.83 31.81 -7.17
CA PHE A 61 6.65 33.24 -7.47
C PHE A 61 7.28 33.68 -8.79
N THR A 62 8.16 32.87 -9.37
CA THR A 62 8.93 33.19 -10.58
C THR A 62 8.67 32.26 -11.76
N ALA A 63 8.12 31.06 -11.52
CA ALA A 63 7.97 30.03 -12.53
C ALA A 63 6.63 30.10 -13.29
N PHE A 64 5.57 30.57 -12.65
CA PHE A 64 4.25 30.69 -13.27
C PHE A 64 4.12 32.03 -13.99
N GLY A 65 3.49 32.01 -15.17
CA GLY A 65 3.58 33.07 -16.19
C GLY A 65 3.52 34.52 -15.69
N ASP A 66 2.50 34.90 -14.91
CA ASP A 66 2.37 36.25 -14.35
C ASP A 66 2.85 36.30 -12.89
N GLU A 67 4.07 36.84 -12.69
CA GLU A 67 4.65 37.07 -11.36
C GLU A 67 3.74 37.91 -10.45
N ALA A 68 2.95 38.83 -11.01
CA ALA A 68 2.03 39.65 -10.22
C ALA A 68 0.85 38.83 -9.67
N GLU A 69 0.35 37.85 -10.42
CA GLU A 69 -0.68 36.92 -9.94
C GLU A 69 -0.12 36.02 -8.83
N ALA A 70 1.10 35.51 -8.98
CA ALA A 70 1.75 34.69 -7.96
C ALA A 70 2.02 35.49 -6.68
N GLU A 71 2.53 36.72 -6.79
CA GLU A 71 2.77 37.60 -5.64
C GLU A 71 1.47 38.06 -4.98
N ALA A 72 0.35 38.14 -5.71
CA ALA A 72 -0.96 38.40 -5.13
C ALA A 72 -1.45 37.27 -4.19
N CYS A 73 -0.91 36.06 -4.30
CA CYS A 73 -1.16 34.98 -3.34
C CYS A 73 -0.46 35.22 -1.99
N ARG A 74 0.71 35.87 -1.98
CA ARG A 74 1.59 35.97 -0.79
C ARG A 74 0.88 36.51 0.47
N PRO A 75 0.03 37.55 0.42
CA PRO A 75 -0.68 38.07 1.59
C PRO A 75 -1.73 37.12 2.18
N ARG A 76 -2.18 36.12 1.41
CA ARG A 76 -3.18 35.13 1.81
C ARG A 76 -2.56 33.86 2.40
N LEU A 77 -1.24 33.71 2.27
CA LEU A 77 -0.50 32.54 2.73
C LEU A 77 0.03 32.73 4.15
N ASP A 78 0.02 31.65 4.90
CA ASP A 78 0.78 31.54 6.14
C ASP A 78 2.28 31.77 5.86
N PRO A 79 3.02 32.50 6.72
CA PRO A 79 4.43 32.80 6.49
C PRO A 79 5.30 31.55 6.24
N SER A 80 5.03 30.44 6.92
CA SER A 80 5.80 29.20 6.73
C SER A 80 5.53 28.55 5.38
N LEU A 81 4.29 28.61 4.89
CA LEU A 81 3.92 28.13 3.56
C LEU A 81 4.49 29.03 2.46
N ALA A 82 4.43 30.35 2.63
CA ALA A 82 5.05 31.28 1.69
C ALA A 82 6.57 31.05 1.57
N ALA A 83 7.25 30.78 2.70
CA ALA A 83 8.67 30.44 2.71
C ALA A 83 8.96 29.10 2.01
N PHE A 84 8.09 28.09 2.17
CA PHE A 84 8.17 26.85 1.42
C PHE A 84 8.08 27.11 -0.09
N LEU A 85 7.06 27.85 -0.55
CA LEU A 85 6.83 28.15 -1.97
C LEU A 85 7.94 29.00 -2.61
N ASP A 86 8.64 29.80 -1.81
CA ASP A 86 9.81 30.58 -2.23
C ASP A 86 11.09 29.70 -2.36
N THR A 87 11.14 28.58 -1.65
CA THR A 87 12.29 27.66 -1.60
C THR A 87 12.13 26.41 -2.47
N ALA A 88 10.90 25.94 -2.67
CA ALA A 88 10.59 24.74 -3.44
C ALA A 88 10.81 24.99 -4.93
N MET A 89 11.54 24.08 -5.57
CA MET A 89 11.85 24.12 -6.99
C MET A 89 10.62 23.78 -7.81
N ILE A 90 10.35 24.55 -8.85
CA ILE A 90 9.33 24.24 -9.85
C ILE A 90 10.01 23.64 -11.09
N SER A 91 9.57 22.46 -11.49
CA SER A 91 10.01 21.83 -12.74
C SER A 91 9.68 22.74 -13.93
N PRO A 92 10.61 22.96 -14.88
CA PRO A 92 10.33 23.77 -16.06
C PRO A 92 9.07 23.30 -16.78
N PHE A 93 8.15 24.22 -17.06
CA PHE A 93 6.96 23.92 -17.85
C PHE A 93 7.23 24.20 -19.34
N PRO A 94 7.36 23.16 -20.19
CA PRO A 94 7.55 23.36 -21.62
C PRO A 94 6.21 23.75 -22.26
N PHE A 95 5.87 25.05 -22.23
CA PHE A 95 4.64 25.58 -22.84
C PHE A 95 4.50 25.17 -24.32
N ASP A 96 5.64 25.06 -25.02
CA ASP A 96 5.69 24.67 -26.43
C ASP A 96 5.50 23.16 -26.67
N ASN A 97 5.73 22.33 -25.65
CA ASN A 97 5.55 20.88 -25.73
C ASN A 97 5.11 20.27 -24.39
N PRO A 98 3.81 20.31 -24.07
CA PRO A 98 3.28 19.79 -22.81
C PRO A 98 3.62 18.32 -22.53
N HIS A 99 3.90 17.53 -23.58
CA HIS A 99 4.31 16.12 -23.46
C HIS A 99 5.72 15.94 -22.86
N GLU A 100 6.52 17.01 -22.77
CA GLU A 100 7.83 16.98 -22.13
C GLU A 100 7.80 17.42 -20.66
N TYR A 101 6.63 17.78 -20.14
CA TYR A 101 6.50 18.10 -18.73
C TYR A 101 6.70 16.84 -17.88
N LEU A 102 7.46 16.97 -16.79
CA LEU A 102 7.73 15.88 -15.86
C LEU A 102 6.85 16.06 -14.63
N PRO A 103 5.86 15.19 -14.40
CA PRO A 103 5.08 15.16 -13.18
C PRO A 103 5.98 15.07 -11.94
N PHE A 104 5.59 15.73 -10.86
CA PHE A 104 6.34 15.76 -9.61
C PHE A 104 6.47 14.39 -8.96
N SER A 105 5.42 13.56 -9.01
CA SER A 105 5.44 12.19 -8.53
C SER A 105 4.46 11.33 -9.34
N VAL A 106 4.43 10.03 -9.04
CA VAL A 106 3.42 9.12 -9.63
C VAL A 106 1.99 9.49 -9.23
N PHE A 107 1.80 10.22 -8.12
CA PHE A 107 0.49 10.64 -7.63
C PHE A 107 0.13 12.07 -8.01
N ALA A 108 1.10 12.94 -8.22
CA ALA A 108 0.87 14.38 -8.33
C ALA A 108 1.68 15.04 -9.44
N TRP A 109 1.08 16.03 -10.09
CA TRP A 109 1.63 16.72 -11.25
C TRP A 109 2.70 17.76 -10.86
N GLY A 110 2.52 18.46 -9.76
CA GLY A 110 3.40 19.54 -9.32
C GLY A 110 2.65 20.54 -8.48
N ILE A 111 3.35 21.60 -8.05
CA ILE A 111 2.71 22.69 -7.31
C ILE A 111 1.72 23.38 -8.23
N ASP A 112 0.50 23.59 -7.73
CA ASP A 112 -0.56 24.20 -8.54
C ASP A 112 -0.31 25.70 -8.77
N GLY A 113 -0.81 26.24 -9.87
CA GLY A 113 -0.60 27.65 -10.22
C GLY A 113 -1.40 28.62 -9.33
N PRO A 114 -1.09 29.93 -9.36
CA PRO A 114 -1.75 30.95 -8.54
C PRO A 114 -3.28 30.96 -8.62
N ASN A 115 -3.85 30.63 -9.79
CA ASN A 115 -5.29 30.61 -10.04
C ASN A 115 -6.02 29.39 -9.45
N ARG A 116 -5.30 28.34 -9.05
CA ARG A 116 -5.85 27.08 -8.51
C ARG A 116 -5.35 26.76 -7.10
N LEU A 117 -4.46 27.60 -6.55
CA LEU A 117 -3.82 27.36 -5.26
C LEU A 117 -4.82 27.34 -4.10
N PHE A 118 -5.84 28.20 -4.10
CA PHE A 118 -6.81 28.30 -3.00
C PHE A 118 -8.09 27.53 -3.28
N GLU A 119 -8.49 26.69 -2.31
CA GLU A 119 -9.63 25.77 -2.39
C GLU A 119 -10.89 26.39 -1.80
N GLU A 120 -11.33 27.52 -2.36
CA GLU A 120 -12.44 28.31 -1.80
C GLU A 120 -13.77 27.55 -1.82
N PHE A 121 -14.07 26.83 -2.90
CA PHE A 121 -15.30 26.04 -3.02
C PHE A 121 -15.35 24.89 -2.01
N THR A 122 -14.22 24.19 -1.85
CA THR A 122 -14.07 23.13 -0.84
C THR A 122 -14.20 23.70 0.57
N ALA A 123 -13.56 24.84 0.83
CA ALA A 123 -13.62 25.48 2.13
C ALA A 123 -15.06 25.87 2.49
N ASP A 124 -15.85 26.39 1.55
CA ASP A 124 -17.26 26.71 1.75
C ASP A 124 -18.10 25.45 2.06
N ILE A 125 -17.95 24.39 1.27
CA ILE A 125 -18.70 23.13 1.48
C ILE A 125 -18.39 22.48 2.83
N GLN A 126 -17.13 22.53 3.25
CA GLN A 126 -16.64 21.86 4.46
C GLN A 126 -16.66 22.79 5.69
N ASP A 127 -17.35 23.94 5.61
CA ASP A 127 -17.44 24.96 6.67
C ASP A 127 -16.07 25.42 7.21
N GLN A 128 -15.05 25.44 6.34
CA GLN A 128 -13.70 25.87 6.67
C GLN A 128 -13.53 27.38 6.47
N PRO A 129 -12.61 28.02 7.22
CA PRO A 129 -12.32 29.43 7.05
C PRO A 129 -11.85 29.76 5.63
N VAL A 130 -12.17 30.96 5.14
CA VAL A 130 -11.62 31.49 3.88
C VAL A 130 -10.09 31.41 3.92
N ASP A 131 -9.50 31.02 2.79
CA ASP A 131 -8.07 30.81 2.57
C ASP A 131 -7.43 29.70 3.42
N SER A 132 -8.18 28.98 4.26
CA SER A 132 -7.58 27.94 5.11
C SER A 132 -7.10 26.72 4.33
N LEU A 133 -7.69 26.43 3.17
CA LEU A 133 -7.36 25.27 2.34
C LEU A 133 -6.56 25.70 1.10
N VAL A 134 -5.38 25.09 0.95
CA VAL A 134 -4.48 25.31 -0.19
C VAL A 134 -4.24 23.98 -0.90
N ARG A 135 -4.53 23.91 -2.19
CA ARG A 135 -4.15 22.76 -3.03
C ARG A 135 -2.66 22.89 -3.38
N LEU A 136 -1.82 22.24 -2.58
CA LEU A 136 -0.37 22.25 -2.77
C LEU A 136 0.05 21.52 -4.02
N TYR A 137 -0.50 20.32 -4.27
CA TYR A 137 -0.18 19.54 -5.46
C TYR A 137 -1.44 19.04 -6.15
N ALA A 138 -1.54 19.25 -7.46
CA ALA A 138 -2.62 18.69 -8.28
C ALA A 138 -2.41 17.19 -8.51
N VAL A 139 -3.48 16.39 -8.44
CA VAL A 139 -3.46 14.95 -8.74
C VAL A 139 -4.24 14.59 -10.01
N GLU A 140 -4.70 15.58 -10.80
CA GLU A 140 -5.63 15.43 -11.95
C GLU A 140 -5.15 14.45 -13.05
N THR A 141 -3.86 14.09 -13.05
CA THR A 141 -3.24 13.14 -13.99
C THR A 141 -2.39 12.07 -13.29
N GLY A 142 -2.55 11.90 -11.97
CA GLY A 142 -1.84 10.91 -11.17
C GLY A 142 -2.39 9.48 -11.32
N LEU A 143 -1.68 8.52 -10.73
CA LEU A 143 -1.94 7.07 -10.83
C LEU A 143 -3.39 6.65 -10.54
N SER A 144 -4.11 7.37 -9.68
CA SER A 144 -5.49 7.04 -9.32
C SER A 144 -6.44 8.19 -9.61
N ALA A 145 -6.12 9.06 -10.57
CA ALA A 145 -6.99 10.18 -10.91
C ALA A 145 -8.19 9.69 -11.73
N VAL A 146 -9.40 9.80 -11.18
CA VAL A 146 -10.67 9.49 -11.87
C VAL A 146 -11.67 10.61 -11.59
N GLY A 147 -11.98 11.40 -12.61
CA GLY A 147 -12.77 12.63 -12.43
C GLY A 147 -11.94 13.72 -11.74
N GLY A 148 -11.85 14.90 -12.36
CA GLY A 148 -11.03 15.99 -11.83
C GLY A 148 -11.46 16.45 -10.44
N GLY A 149 -10.51 17.01 -9.68
CA GLY A 149 -10.81 17.77 -8.45
C GLY A 149 -10.13 17.29 -7.16
N GLY A 150 -9.39 16.18 -7.17
CA GLY A 150 -8.53 15.79 -6.03
C GLY A 150 -7.29 16.68 -5.89
N GLY A 151 -6.51 16.45 -4.83
CA GLY A 151 -5.25 17.16 -4.60
C GLY A 151 -4.58 16.78 -3.28
N VAL A 152 -3.34 17.23 -3.12
CA VAL A 152 -2.73 17.35 -1.80
C VAL A 152 -3.17 18.69 -1.21
N ILE A 153 -4.11 18.63 -0.28
CA ILE A 153 -4.73 19.78 0.37
C ILE A 153 -3.98 20.06 1.66
N TYR A 154 -3.43 21.26 1.78
CA TYR A 154 -2.81 21.79 2.99
C TYR A 154 -3.78 22.69 3.74
N HIS A 155 -3.91 22.46 5.04
CA HIS A 155 -4.70 23.30 5.92
C HIS A 155 -3.82 24.29 6.66
N GLN A 156 -3.90 25.57 6.29
CA GLN A 156 -3.01 26.64 6.77
C GLN A 156 -3.01 26.82 8.29
N ARG A 157 -4.15 26.61 8.98
CA ARG A 157 -4.21 26.74 10.45
C ARG A 157 -3.67 25.54 11.22
N PHE A 158 -3.72 24.35 10.63
CA PHE A 158 -3.28 23.11 11.29
C PHE A 158 -1.86 22.73 10.88
N HIS A 159 -1.35 23.32 9.80
CA HIS A 159 -0.05 23.00 9.22
C HIS A 159 0.07 21.49 8.91
N ARG A 160 -0.95 20.96 8.25
CA ARG A 160 -1.09 19.55 7.88
C ARG A 160 -1.61 19.42 6.46
N VAL A 161 -1.28 18.31 5.81
CA VAL A 161 -1.77 17.92 4.49
C VAL A 161 -2.60 16.65 4.57
N ALA A 162 -3.58 16.55 3.68
CA ALA A 162 -4.24 15.31 3.30
C ALA A 162 -4.20 15.18 1.78
N ILE A 163 -4.07 13.96 1.27
CA ILE A 163 -4.15 13.69 -0.17
C ILE A 163 -5.48 13.03 -0.48
N PHE A 164 -6.25 13.66 -1.34
CA PHE A 164 -7.49 13.10 -1.87
C PHE A 164 -7.28 12.84 -3.35
N MET A 165 -7.38 11.57 -3.76
CA MET A 165 -7.30 11.20 -5.17
C MET A 165 -8.55 11.68 -5.93
N HIS A 166 -9.67 11.83 -5.21
CA HIS A 166 -10.96 12.25 -5.74
C HIS A 166 -11.73 13.18 -4.78
N LEU A 167 -12.67 13.96 -5.30
CA LEU A 167 -13.51 14.86 -4.51
C LEU A 167 -14.43 14.13 -3.51
N ASP A 168 -14.89 12.92 -3.84
CA ASP A 168 -15.74 12.09 -2.99
C ASP A 168 -14.99 11.52 -1.78
N GLU A 169 -13.67 11.61 -1.75
CA GLU A 169 -12.85 11.21 -0.60
C GLU A 169 -12.76 12.29 0.50
N TYR A 170 -13.28 13.50 0.25
CA TYR A 170 -13.22 14.59 1.23
C TYR A 170 -13.94 14.23 2.54
N ASP A 171 -15.02 13.45 2.45
CA ASP A 171 -15.77 12.97 3.62
C ASP A 171 -14.94 12.04 4.52
N CYS A 172 -13.83 11.47 4.01
CA CYS A 172 -12.90 10.70 4.83
C CYS A 172 -11.96 11.58 5.66
N GLY A 173 -11.71 12.82 5.22
CA GLY A 173 -10.76 13.73 5.86
C GLY A 173 -11.41 14.85 6.67
N PHE A 174 -12.63 15.27 6.35
CA PHE A 174 -13.31 16.37 7.04
C PHE A 174 -14.33 15.88 8.09
N PRO A 175 -14.55 16.65 9.20
CA PRO A 175 -13.77 17.83 9.61
C PRO A 175 -12.35 17.44 10.05
N VAL A 176 -11.41 18.38 9.94
CA VAL A 176 -9.97 18.13 10.18
C VAL A 176 -9.71 17.59 11.59
N GLU A 177 -10.34 18.19 12.60
CA GLU A 177 -10.21 17.82 14.00
C GLU A 177 -10.82 16.45 14.32
N GLY A 178 -11.80 16.02 13.52
CA GLY A 178 -12.43 14.71 13.63
C GLY A 178 -11.59 13.57 13.04
N ASN A 179 -10.69 13.89 12.10
CA ASN A 179 -9.92 12.91 11.34
C ASN A 179 -8.40 13.17 11.37
N PRO A 180 -7.78 13.31 12.55
CA PRO A 180 -6.35 13.65 12.67
C PRO A 180 -5.40 12.59 12.09
N HIS A 181 -5.88 11.38 11.82
CA HIS A 181 -5.11 10.30 11.20
C HIS A 181 -4.97 10.48 9.67
N VAL A 182 -5.82 11.30 9.05
CA VAL A 182 -5.77 11.65 7.63
C VAL A 182 -4.82 12.83 7.38
N TRP A 183 -4.80 13.80 8.31
CA TRP A 183 -4.04 15.03 8.19
C TRP A 183 -2.64 14.90 8.80
N ASN A 184 -1.62 14.89 7.95
CA ASN A 184 -0.22 14.61 8.32
C ASN A 184 0.69 15.81 8.00
N PRO A 185 1.84 16.00 8.68
CA PRO A 185 2.84 16.98 8.26
C PRO A 185 3.32 16.72 6.83
N LEU A 186 3.61 17.77 6.06
CA LEU A 186 4.01 17.64 4.65
C LEU A 186 5.29 16.81 4.49
N GLU A 187 6.25 16.95 5.40
CA GLU A 187 7.47 16.14 5.41
C GLU A 187 7.20 14.64 5.57
N THR A 188 6.08 14.27 6.20
CA THR A 188 5.65 12.86 6.34
C THR A 188 5.18 12.32 5.00
N LEU A 189 4.38 13.10 4.26
CA LEU A 189 3.91 12.75 2.93
C LEU A 189 5.07 12.59 1.94
N LEU A 190 5.97 13.59 1.90
CA LEU A 190 7.13 13.56 1.01
C LEU A 190 8.08 12.42 1.36
N THR A 191 8.30 12.16 2.65
CA THR A 191 9.09 11.00 3.10
C THR A 191 8.47 9.70 2.60
N ASN A 192 7.16 9.51 2.70
CA ASN A 192 6.50 8.30 2.22
C ASN A 192 6.71 8.08 0.72
N TRP A 193 6.56 9.13 -0.10
CA TRP A 193 6.78 9.02 -1.55
C TRP A 193 8.23 8.68 -1.90
N ILE A 194 9.19 9.22 -1.16
CA ILE A 194 10.60 8.87 -1.28
C ILE A 194 10.85 7.41 -0.83
N ASP A 195 10.18 6.95 0.21
CA ASP A 195 10.30 5.56 0.67
C ASP A 195 9.75 4.57 -0.37
N LEU A 196 8.68 4.92 -1.11
CA LEU A 196 8.22 4.13 -2.25
C LEU A 196 9.29 3.99 -3.35
N ILE A 197 10.11 5.02 -3.55
CA ILE A 197 11.27 4.98 -4.46
C ILE A 197 12.36 4.08 -3.90
N HIS A 198 12.72 4.24 -2.62
CA HIS A 198 13.78 3.47 -1.97
C HIS A 198 13.47 1.97 -1.93
N ILE A 199 12.21 1.59 -1.70
CA ILE A 199 11.82 0.17 -1.76
C ILE A 199 11.69 -0.34 -3.21
N GLY A 200 11.70 0.56 -4.20
CA GLY A 200 11.56 0.21 -5.62
C GLY A 200 10.12 -0.10 -6.05
N LYS A 201 9.12 0.30 -5.26
CA LYS A 201 7.71 0.24 -5.66
C LYS A 201 7.42 1.28 -6.74
N VAL A 202 8.01 2.46 -6.61
CA VAL A 202 8.06 3.50 -7.64
C VAL A 202 9.46 3.55 -8.21
N VAL A 203 9.57 3.54 -9.53
CA VAL A 203 10.86 3.68 -10.24
C VAL A 203 10.70 4.78 -11.28
N ALA A 204 11.76 5.55 -11.50
CA ALA A 204 11.80 6.49 -12.63
C ALA A 204 12.80 6.03 -13.69
N SER A 205 12.42 6.21 -14.95
CA SER A 205 13.25 5.98 -16.15
C SER A 205 12.71 6.83 -17.29
N PRO A 206 13.47 7.08 -18.37
CA PRO A 206 13.00 7.95 -19.46
C PRO A 206 11.62 7.53 -19.96
N HIS A 207 10.69 8.49 -20.09
CA HIS A 207 9.28 8.20 -20.40
C HIS A 207 9.09 7.48 -21.74
N LYS A 208 10.05 7.60 -22.67
CA LYS A 208 10.04 6.92 -23.98
C LYS A 208 10.48 5.46 -23.91
N GLU A 209 11.14 5.04 -22.84
CA GLU A 209 11.50 3.65 -22.65
C GLU A 209 10.28 2.85 -22.18
N PRO A 210 10.09 1.61 -22.64
CA PRO A 210 8.99 0.78 -22.17
C PRO A 210 9.11 0.49 -20.67
N ALA A 211 7.98 0.47 -19.98
CA ALA A 211 7.87 0.00 -18.60
C ALA A 211 7.86 -1.54 -18.54
N LEU A 212 7.97 -2.11 -17.33
CA LEU A 212 7.67 -3.55 -17.18
C LEU A 212 6.18 -3.79 -17.40
N PHE A 213 5.88 -4.94 -18.01
CA PHE A 213 4.53 -5.36 -18.33
C PHE A 213 3.74 -4.35 -19.18
N ASP A 214 4.43 -3.49 -19.95
CA ASP A 214 3.79 -2.47 -20.78
C ASP A 214 2.87 -1.51 -20.01
N PHE A 215 3.22 -1.23 -18.74
CA PHE A 215 2.57 -0.19 -17.93
C PHE A 215 2.70 1.20 -18.59
N GLU A 216 1.61 1.97 -18.59
CA GLU A 216 1.62 3.34 -19.10
C GLU A 216 2.26 4.29 -18.08
N LYS A 217 3.49 4.72 -18.35
CA LYS A 217 4.23 5.62 -17.45
C LYS A 217 3.55 6.98 -17.29
N ILE A 218 3.67 7.54 -16.10
CA ILE A 218 3.26 8.91 -15.78
C ILE A 218 4.49 9.79 -15.85
N GLY A 219 4.77 10.34 -17.03
CA GLY A 219 6.07 10.94 -17.33
C GLY A 219 7.19 9.91 -17.11
N PRO A 220 8.22 10.18 -16.28
CA PRO A 220 9.28 9.21 -16.04
C PRO A 220 8.86 8.11 -15.05
N TRP A 221 7.73 8.26 -14.37
CA TRP A 221 7.35 7.42 -13.23
C TRP A 221 6.67 6.13 -13.67
N GLU A 222 7.13 5.04 -13.08
CA GLU A 222 6.58 3.71 -13.22
C GLU A 222 6.18 3.16 -11.84
N TRP A 223 4.94 2.68 -11.75
CA TRP A 223 4.44 1.96 -10.59
C TRP A 223 4.65 0.45 -10.80
N ARG A 224 5.47 -0.18 -9.95
CA ARG A 224 5.76 -1.62 -10.06
C ARG A 224 4.69 -2.45 -9.35
N PRO A 225 4.27 -3.61 -9.91
CA PRO A 225 3.37 -4.54 -9.21
C PRO A 225 3.89 -4.95 -7.84
N TYR A 226 5.19 -5.16 -7.71
CA TYR A 226 5.93 -5.38 -6.47
C TYR A 226 7.43 -5.09 -6.71
N SER A 227 8.23 -5.12 -5.63
CA SER A 227 9.67 -4.95 -5.68
C SER A 227 10.42 -6.06 -4.92
N GLU A 228 11.72 -6.19 -5.21
CA GLU A 228 12.59 -7.15 -4.53
C GLU A 228 12.74 -6.86 -3.02
N ALA A 229 12.73 -5.58 -2.63
CA ALA A 229 12.75 -5.17 -1.22
C ALA A 229 11.46 -5.60 -0.51
N GLN A 230 10.30 -5.49 -1.16
CA GLN A 230 9.03 -5.95 -0.60
C GLN A 230 9.00 -7.47 -0.43
N VAL A 231 9.50 -8.25 -1.39
CA VAL A 231 9.62 -9.72 -1.24
C VAL A 231 10.54 -10.04 -0.07
N THR A 232 11.72 -9.43 -0.01
CA THR A 232 12.71 -9.67 1.05
C THR A 232 12.15 -9.35 2.43
N THR A 233 11.45 -8.22 2.58
CA THR A 233 10.85 -7.81 3.86
C THR A 233 9.71 -8.76 4.25
N CYS A 234 8.89 -9.19 3.29
CA CYS A 234 7.82 -10.16 3.55
C CYS A 234 8.36 -11.53 3.98
N VAL A 235 9.43 -12.01 3.35
CA VAL A 235 10.12 -13.26 3.75
C VAL A 235 10.72 -13.12 5.16
N ALA A 236 11.29 -11.95 5.49
CA ALA A 236 11.82 -11.72 6.83
C ALA A 236 10.72 -11.71 7.90
N GLU A 237 9.55 -11.11 7.65
CA GLU A 237 8.41 -11.19 8.59
C GLU A 237 7.82 -12.60 8.68
N TRP A 238 7.79 -13.35 7.58
CA TRP A 238 7.45 -14.78 7.61
C TRP A 238 8.37 -15.57 8.55
N ASP A 239 9.67 -15.38 8.43
CA ASP A 239 10.65 -16.06 9.29
C ASP A 239 10.45 -15.71 10.77
N ARG A 240 10.18 -14.44 11.07
CA ARG A 240 9.89 -13.96 12.44
C ARG A 240 8.61 -14.57 13.00
N LEU A 241 7.54 -14.67 12.20
CA LEU A 241 6.29 -15.33 12.61
C LEU A 241 6.55 -16.82 12.90
N CYS A 242 7.23 -17.52 12.01
CA CYS A 242 7.54 -18.93 12.20
C CYS A 242 8.41 -19.15 13.46
N GLN A 243 9.40 -18.29 13.71
CA GLN A 243 10.22 -18.32 14.93
C GLN A 243 9.37 -18.11 16.19
N ALA A 244 8.41 -17.18 16.16
CA ALA A 244 7.53 -16.93 17.30
C ALA A 244 6.65 -18.15 17.63
N ILE A 245 6.11 -18.84 16.61
CA ILE A 245 5.33 -20.07 16.78
C ILE A 245 6.23 -21.20 17.32
N GLU A 246 7.36 -21.47 16.67
CA GLU A 246 8.29 -22.54 17.06
C GLU A 246 8.84 -22.35 18.48
N ALA A 247 9.10 -21.11 18.89
CA ALA A 247 9.53 -20.77 20.25
C ALA A 247 8.46 -21.11 21.29
N ARG A 248 7.17 -20.89 20.99
CA ARG A 248 6.06 -21.27 21.85
C ARG A 248 5.86 -22.79 21.88
N THR A 249 5.94 -23.46 20.74
CA THR A 249 5.85 -24.93 20.65
C THR A 249 6.95 -25.61 21.46
N SER A 250 8.18 -25.07 21.45
CA SER A 250 9.32 -25.60 22.21
C SER A 250 9.16 -25.46 23.73
N GLN A 251 8.27 -24.59 24.21
CA GLN A 251 7.99 -24.38 25.63
C GLN A 251 6.88 -25.29 26.17
N LEU A 252 6.27 -26.13 25.33
CA LEU A 252 5.21 -27.03 25.74
C LEU A 252 5.71 -28.10 26.73
N PRO A 253 4.87 -28.59 27.67
CA PRO A 253 5.27 -29.61 28.65
C PRO A 253 5.78 -30.92 28.02
N ASN A 254 5.26 -31.26 26.84
CA ASN A 254 5.71 -32.37 26.01
C ASN A 254 5.94 -31.80 24.60
N PRO A 255 7.09 -31.19 24.32
CA PRO A 255 7.34 -30.65 22.99
C PRO A 255 7.35 -31.83 22.01
N PRO A 256 6.70 -31.69 20.84
CA PRO A 256 6.87 -32.68 19.77
C PRO A 256 8.37 -32.84 19.51
N LEU A 257 8.79 -34.05 19.14
CA LEU A 257 10.16 -34.29 18.67
C LEU A 257 10.34 -33.49 17.38
N LEU A 258 10.70 -32.21 17.52
CA LEU A 258 11.18 -31.40 16.42
C LEU A 258 12.27 -32.24 15.75
N ILE A 259 12.13 -32.49 14.45
CA ILE A 259 13.20 -33.08 13.67
C ILE A 259 14.40 -32.17 13.94
N SER A 260 15.44 -32.72 14.60
CA SER A 260 16.59 -32.00 15.15
C SER A 260 16.96 -30.75 14.35
N PRO A 261 17.42 -29.66 15.00
CA PRO A 261 17.94 -28.51 14.28
C PRO A 261 18.92 -29.04 13.25
N ILE A 262 18.56 -28.85 11.98
CA ILE A 262 19.30 -29.34 10.82
C ILE A 262 20.78 -29.12 11.13
N SER A 263 21.57 -30.19 11.07
CA SER A 263 23.03 -30.11 11.20
C SER A 263 23.49 -28.87 10.46
N ARG A 264 24.28 -28.02 11.12
CA ARG A 264 24.81 -26.73 10.62
C ARG A 264 25.42 -26.76 9.20
N SER A 265 25.54 -27.93 8.56
CA SER A 265 25.90 -28.12 7.17
C SER A 265 24.80 -27.84 6.13
N ASN A 266 23.51 -27.81 6.52
CA ASN A 266 22.37 -27.54 5.61
C ASN A 266 21.62 -26.23 5.94
N ALA A 267 22.13 -25.43 6.88
CA ALA A 267 21.58 -24.11 7.20
C ALA A 267 21.67 -23.11 6.02
N ASP A 268 22.49 -23.42 5.02
CA ASP A 268 22.73 -22.57 3.86
C ASP A 268 21.62 -22.65 2.79
N ASN A 269 20.69 -23.61 2.87
CA ASN A 269 19.54 -23.72 1.95
C ASN A 269 18.33 -24.42 2.63
N PRO A 270 17.50 -23.71 3.40
CA PRO A 270 16.26 -24.26 3.93
C PRO A 270 15.29 -24.65 2.79
N GLU A 271 14.49 -25.70 2.99
CA GLU A 271 13.47 -26.12 2.03
C GLU A 271 12.47 -24.97 1.79
N PRO A 272 12.16 -24.63 0.52
CA PRO A 272 11.20 -23.59 0.22
C PRO A 272 9.79 -23.98 0.69
N LEU A 273 8.96 -22.98 1.00
CA LEU A 273 7.57 -23.19 1.40
C LEU A 273 6.79 -23.96 0.34
N VAL A 274 7.04 -23.65 -0.94
CA VAL A 274 6.58 -24.41 -2.12
C VAL A 274 7.67 -24.43 -3.19
N ALA A 275 7.99 -25.61 -3.72
CA ALA A 275 9.00 -25.77 -4.76
C ALA A 275 8.56 -25.16 -6.12
N SER A 276 9.50 -24.64 -6.91
CA SER A 276 9.21 -24.02 -8.21
C SER A 276 8.45 -24.95 -9.17
N THR A 277 8.74 -26.25 -9.16
CA THR A 277 8.04 -27.25 -10.01
C THR A 277 6.57 -27.42 -9.64
N VAL A 278 6.21 -27.23 -8.37
CA VAL A 278 4.82 -27.24 -7.89
C VAL A 278 4.09 -25.99 -8.33
N LEU A 279 4.76 -24.83 -8.26
CA LEU A 279 4.24 -23.55 -8.75
C LEU A 279 4.03 -23.56 -10.28
N ASP A 280 4.93 -24.21 -11.02
CA ASP A 280 4.80 -24.42 -12.47
C ASP A 280 3.58 -25.29 -12.79
N ALA A 281 3.38 -26.40 -12.05
CA ALA A 281 2.21 -27.26 -12.20
C ALA A 281 0.88 -26.51 -11.94
N ALA A 282 0.89 -25.56 -10.99
CA ALA A 282 -0.25 -24.70 -10.69
C ALA A 282 -0.33 -23.44 -11.55
N SER A 283 0.51 -23.29 -12.58
CA SER A 283 0.52 -22.12 -13.48
C SER A 283 0.64 -20.79 -12.73
N VAL A 284 1.39 -20.74 -11.62
CA VAL A 284 1.69 -19.48 -10.92
C VAL A 284 2.66 -18.66 -11.77
N PRO A 285 2.36 -17.37 -12.09
CA PRO A 285 3.18 -16.61 -13.03
C PRO A 285 4.66 -16.49 -12.62
N ASN A 286 5.53 -16.38 -13.61
CA ASN A 286 6.96 -16.14 -13.41
C ASN A 286 7.43 -15.01 -14.37
N PRO A 287 7.83 -13.85 -13.86
CA PRO A 287 7.93 -13.49 -12.44
C PRO A 287 6.55 -13.19 -11.79
N SER A 288 6.45 -13.32 -10.47
CA SER A 288 5.32 -12.86 -9.62
C SER A 288 5.75 -12.73 -8.15
N PHE A 289 5.07 -11.86 -7.39
CA PHE A 289 5.29 -11.71 -5.94
C PHE A 289 5.02 -13.05 -5.23
N ALA A 290 3.90 -13.70 -5.55
CA ALA A 290 3.51 -14.97 -4.95
C ALA A 290 4.60 -16.04 -5.15
N ARG A 291 5.13 -16.18 -6.37
CA ARG A 291 6.22 -17.12 -6.66
C ARG A 291 7.49 -16.75 -5.89
N ALA A 292 7.87 -15.47 -5.90
CA ALA A 292 9.09 -15.01 -5.23
C ALA A 292 9.01 -15.25 -3.72
N PHE A 293 7.86 -14.99 -3.10
CA PHE A 293 7.62 -15.27 -1.68
C PHE A 293 7.66 -16.78 -1.39
N LEU A 294 6.85 -17.59 -2.09
CA LEU A 294 6.71 -19.03 -1.81
C LEU A 294 8.01 -19.85 -2.03
N THR A 295 8.87 -19.40 -2.94
CA THR A 295 10.16 -20.06 -3.21
C THR A 295 11.30 -19.62 -2.29
N ARG A 296 11.16 -18.48 -1.61
CA ARG A 296 12.19 -17.92 -0.72
C ARG A 296 11.84 -18.08 0.77
N ALA A 297 10.57 -18.09 1.10
CA ALA A 297 10.08 -18.40 2.45
C ALA A 297 10.44 -19.85 2.79
N ARG A 298 10.97 -20.08 4.00
CA ARG A 298 11.23 -21.44 4.49
C ARG A 298 9.94 -22.18 4.81
N ARG A 299 9.94 -23.50 4.69
CA ARG A 299 8.88 -24.35 5.24
C ARG A 299 9.13 -24.61 6.74
N PRO A 300 8.22 -24.22 7.66
CA PRO A 300 8.40 -24.46 9.09
C PRO A 300 7.98 -25.89 9.49
N GLN A 301 8.23 -26.26 10.75
CA GLN A 301 7.98 -27.62 11.27
C GLN A 301 6.56 -27.82 11.87
N PHE A 302 5.64 -26.90 11.61
CA PHE A 302 4.25 -26.95 12.08
C PHE A 302 3.28 -26.89 10.89
N CYS A 303 2.00 -27.16 11.13
CA CYS A 303 0.97 -27.20 10.09
C CYS A 303 0.09 -25.95 10.04
N TYR A 304 -0.18 -25.33 11.20
CA TYR A 304 -1.09 -24.19 11.33
C TYR A 304 -0.34 -22.88 11.56
N ILE A 305 -0.48 -21.96 10.60
CA ILE A 305 0.15 -20.63 10.66
C ILE A 305 -0.70 -19.60 11.40
N ALA A 306 -2.01 -19.81 11.39
CA ALA A 306 -3.02 -19.02 12.08
C ALA A 306 -4.22 -19.93 12.40
N PRO A 307 -5.17 -19.51 13.25
CA PRO A 307 -6.29 -20.37 13.65
C PRO A 307 -7.07 -20.88 12.44
N GLY A 308 -7.08 -22.21 12.26
CA GLY A 308 -7.73 -22.88 11.13
C GLY A 308 -7.11 -22.64 9.74
N LEU A 309 -5.92 -22.04 9.62
CA LEU A 309 -5.22 -21.85 8.35
C LEU A 309 -3.97 -22.74 8.25
N LEU A 310 -3.93 -23.57 7.20
CA LEU A 310 -2.85 -24.53 6.95
C LEU A 310 -1.73 -23.92 6.11
N LEU A 311 -0.53 -24.48 6.24
CA LEU A 311 0.53 -24.28 5.24
C LEU A 311 0.07 -24.77 3.85
N PRO A 312 0.57 -24.16 2.76
CA PRO A 312 0.26 -24.63 1.42
C PRO A 312 0.73 -26.08 1.22
N PRO A 313 -0.03 -26.92 0.49
CA PRO A 313 0.40 -28.28 0.17
C PRO A 313 1.77 -28.29 -0.52
N ALA A 314 2.63 -29.21 -0.11
CA ALA A 314 3.97 -29.34 -0.67
C ALA A 314 3.98 -30.11 -2.01
N ASP A 315 2.96 -30.91 -2.28
CA ASP A 315 2.84 -31.71 -3.49
C ASP A 315 2.05 -30.98 -4.59
N SER A 316 2.35 -31.30 -5.85
CA SER A 316 1.72 -30.67 -7.02
C SER A 316 0.20 -30.84 -7.04
N ALA A 317 -0.32 -32.02 -6.69
CA ALA A 317 -1.75 -32.30 -6.82
C ALA A 317 -2.56 -31.50 -5.78
N GLY A 318 -2.11 -31.49 -4.53
CA GLY A 318 -2.71 -30.72 -3.45
C GLY A 318 -2.63 -29.22 -3.71
N PHE A 319 -1.46 -28.72 -4.15
CA PHE A 319 -1.31 -27.29 -4.39
C PHE A 319 -2.18 -26.84 -5.56
N VAL A 320 -2.18 -27.56 -6.70
CA VAL A 320 -3.05 -27.26 -7.85
C VAL A 320 -4.52 -27.24 -7.46
N ALA A 321 -4.99 -28.20 -6.66
CA ALA A 321 -6.36 -28.25 -6.19
C ALA A 321 -6.77 -27.02 -5.35
N ALA A 322 -5.82 -26.39 -4.67
CA ALA A 322 -6.04 -25.17 -3.89
C ALA A 322 -6.04 -23.88 -4.72
N GLN A 323 -5.75 -23.93 -6.03
CA GLN A 323 -5.64 -22.76 -6.92
C GLN A 323 -6.78 -22.67 -7.94
N PRO A 324 -8.03 -22.36 -7.52
CA PRO A 324 -9.18 -22.37 -8.41
C PRO A 324 -9.12 -21.29 -9.52
N PHE A 325 -8.34 -20.23 -9.32
CA PHE A 325 -8.20 -19.13 -10.28
C PHE A 325 -7.03 -19.31 -11.26
N SER A 326 -6.01 -20.08 -10.89
CA SER A 326 -4.79 -20.17 -11.70
C SER A 326 -4.97 -20.92 -13.01
N VAL A 327 -6.04 -21.72 -13.12
CA VAL A 327 -6.41 -22.49 -14.32
C VAL A 327 -7.28 -21.71 -15.32
N LEU A 328 -7.71 -20.50 -14.95
CA LEU A 328 -8.59 -19.70 -15.80
C LEU A 328 -7.79 -19.04 -16.94
N PRO A 329 -8.39 -18.92 -18.15
CA PRO A 329 -7.84 -18.08 -19.21
C PRO A 329 -7.67 -16.65 -18.70
N ARG A 330 -6.51 -16.04 -18.99
CA ARG A 330 -6.18 -14.68 -18.54
C ARG A 330 -5.21 -14.01 -19.50
N SER A 331 -5.17 -12.69 -19.45
CA SER A 331 -4.14 -11.90 -20.12
C SER A 331 -2.74 -12.26 -19.59
N GLU A 332 -1.71 -12.01 -20.41
CA GLU A 332 -0.31 -12.20 -20.00
C GLU A 332 0.11 -11.27 -18.86
N TYR A 333 -0.55 -10.11 -18.74
CA TYR A 333 -0.31 -9.13 -17.67
C TYR A 333 -1.05 -9.48 -16.38
N THR A 334 -2.02 -10.39 -16.41
CA THR A 334 -2.83 -10.73 -15.23
C THR A 334 -2.07 -11.67 -14.29
N ALA A 335 -1.99 -11.29 -13.01
CA ALA A 335 -1.61 -12.18 -11.92
C ALA A 335 -2.88 -12.65 -11.18
N PRO A 336 -3.17 -13.96 -11.14
CA PRO A 336 -4.35 -14.49 -10.46
C PRO A 336 -4.21 -14.45 -8.94
N PRO A 337 -5.32 -14.51 -8.18
CA PRO A 337 -5.26 -14.87 -6.78
C PRO A 337 -4.60 -16.24 -6.59
N VAL A 338 -3.55 -16.27 -5.79
CA VAL A 338 -2.89 -17.50 -5.36
C VAL A 338 -3.24 -17.75 -3.90
N CYS A 339 -3.86 -18.90 -3.61
CA CYS A 339 -4.10 -19.35 -2.24
C CYS A 339 -2.76 -19.66 -1.57
N LEU A 340 -2.37 -18.84 -0.61
CA LEU A 340 -1.16 -19.00 0.18
C LEU A 340 -1.40 -19.96 1.34
N PHE A 341 -2.49 -19.75 2.08
CA PHE A 341 -2.83 -20.54 3.27
C PHE A 341 -4.31 -20.95 3.22
N PRO A 342 -4.63 -22.17 2.76
CA PRO A 342 -6.01 -22.63 2.72
C PRO A 342 -6.55 -22.86 4.14
N ALA A 343 -7.85 -22.63 4.34
CA ALA A 343 -8.53 -23.08 5.54
C ALA A 343 -8.49 -24.61 5.65
N ASP A 344 -8.46 -25.12 6.88
CA ASP A 344 -8.49 -26.56 7.12
C ASP A 344 -9.76 -27.20 6.53
N THR A 345 -9.57 -28.34 5.88
CA THR A 345 -10.57 -29.16 5.18
C THR A 345 -11.75 -29.61 6.04
N GLY A 346 -11.63 -29.53 7.37
CA GLY A 346 -12.74 -29.72 8.31
C GLY A 346 -13.84 -28.66 8.18
N ASP A 347 -13.50 -27.47 7.66
CA ASP A 347 -14.44 -26.39 7.41
C ASP A 347 -14.85 -26.34 5.93
N GLN A 348 -15.90 -27.09 5.59
CA GLN A 348 -16.42 -27.16 4.22
C GLN A 348 -17.39 -26.02 3.87
N ARG A 349 -17.35 -24.88 4.57
CA ARG A 349 -18.20 -23.72 4.23
C ARG A 349 -17.63 -22.98 3.02
N PRO A 350 -18.16 -23.17 1.79
CA PRO A 350 -17.65 -22.44 0.65
C PRO A 350 -18.07 -20.97 0.75
N ILE A 351 -17.18 -20.09 0.30
CA ILE A 351 -17.46 -18.67 0.16
C ILE A 351 -18.09 -18.46 -1.21
N GLN A 352 -19.31 -17.92 -1.21
CA GLN A 352 -20.02 -17.59 -2.43
C GLN A 352 -19.52 -16.25 -2.96
N LEU A 353 -18.81 -16.30 -4.08
CA LEU A 353 -18.40 -15.10 -4.80
C LEU A 353 -19.57 -14.63 -5.65
N THR A 354 -19.98 -13.39 -5.45
CA THR A 354 -21.00 -12.72 -6.27
C THR A 354 -20.42 -11.44 -6.87
N ARG A 355 -21.15 -10.85 -7.82
CA ARG A 355 -20.79 -9.59 -8.45
C ARG A 355 -20.48 -8.47 -7.45
N THR A 356 -21.18 -8.44 -6.32
CA THR A 356 -21.06 -7.36 -5.32
C THR A 356 -20.16 -7.73 -4.15
N THR A 357 -19.82 -9.02 -3.99
CA THR A 357 -19.07 -9.52 -2.82
C THR A 357 -17.68 -10.03 -3.15
N THR A 358 -17.35 -10.26 -4.44
CA THR A 358 -15.99 -10.65 -4.82
C THR A 358 -14.98 -9.52 -4.52
N PRO A 359 -13.86 -9.80 -3.85
CA PRO A 359 -12.77 -8.84 -3.71
C PRO A 359 -11.86 -8.77 -4.96
N PHE A 360 -12.03 -9.70 -5.90
CA PHE A 360 -11.25 -9.77 -7.13
C PHE A 360 -12.03 -9.12 -8.27
N LEU A 361 -11.76 -7.83 -8.53
CA LEU A 361 -12.56 -6.98 -9.41
C LEU A 361 -12.06 -6.91 -10.87
N LEU A 362 -11.11 -7.76 -11.27
CA LEU A 362 -10.58 -7.79 -12.64
C LEU A 362 -11.51 -8.54 -13.60
N SER A 363 -11.67 -8.04 -14.82
CA SER A 363 -12.50 -8.65 -15.87
C SER A 363 -12.13 -10.11 -16.20
N ASP A 364 -10.85 -10.49 -16.04
CA ASP A 364 -10.42 -11.88 -16.26
C ASP A 364 -11.00 -12.84 -15.19
N PHE A 365 -11.30 -12.31 -14.01
CA PHE A 365 -11.91 -13.04 -12.89
C PHE A 365 -13.37 -12.61 -12.66
N TYR A 366 -13.92 -11.77 -13.55
CA TYR A 366 -15.22 -11.12 -13.41
C TYR A 366 -15.90 -10.98 -14.77
N SER A 367 -17.09 -11.56 -14.96
CA SER A 367 -17.85 -11.33 -16.19
C SER A 367 -19.31 -10.97 -15.96
N ARG A 368 -19.80 -10.13 -16.87
CA ARG A 368 -21.23 -9.80 -17.02
C ARG A 368 -22.00 -10.89 -17.79
N SER A 369 -21.32 -11.88 -18.36
CA SER A 369 -21.91 -13.02 -19.07
C SER A 369 -22.03 -14.23 -18.17
N THR A 370 -23.10 -15.01 -18.33
CA THR A 370 -23.32 -16.30 -17.67
C THR A 370 -22.39 -17.41 -18.18
N GLU A 371 -21.52 -17.13 -19.15
CA GLU A 371 -20.66 -18.10 -19.83
C GLU A 371 -19.25 -18.22 -19.22
N THR A 372 -18.95 -17.55 -18.11
CA THR A 372 -17.58 -17.56 -17.57
C THR A 372 -17.26 -18.70 -16.63
N CYS A 373 -16.02 -19.18 -16.75
CA CYS A 373 -15.41 -20.20 -15.89
C CYS A 373 -15.03 -19.71 -14.48
N THR A 374 -15.37 -18.49 -14.08
CA THR A 374 -15.03 -17.98 -12.75
C THR A 374 -15.65 -18.86 -11.66
N PRO A 375 -14.86 -19.36 -10.68
CA PRO A 375 -15.37 -20.11 -9.55
C PRO A 375 -16.40 -19.29 -8.80
N SER A 376 -17.66 -19.75 -8.79
CA SER A 376 -18.72 -19.12 -7.99
C SER A 376 -18.57 -19.42 -6.50
N ARG A 377 -17.81 -20.47 -6.17
CA ARG A 377 -17.50 -20.91 -4.82
C ARG A 377 -16.02 -21.16 -4.68
N VAL A 378 -15.43 -20.59 -3.63
CA VAL A 378 -14.03 -20.80 -3.27
C VAL A 378 -13.92 -21.19 -1.81
N SER A 379 -12.83 -21.85 -1.44
CA SER A 379 -12.52 -22.14 -0.05
C SER A 379 -12.17 -20.86 0.71
N ALA A 380 -12.41 -20.87 2.02
CA ALA A 380 -11.84 -19.88 2.91
C ALA A 380 -10.30 -20.02 2.95
N GLY A 381 -9.61 -18.92 3.27
CA GLY A 381 -8.16 -18.91 3.31
C GLY A 381 -7.55 -17.54 2.98
N LEU A 382 -6.22 -17.49 3.00
CA LEU A 382 -5.46 -16.30 2.62
C LEU A 382 -5.01 -16.40 1.16
N TYR A 383 -5.39 -15.42 0.35
CA TYR A 383 -5.08 -15.33 -1.07
C TYR A 383 -4.24 -14.08 -1.35
N THR A 384 -3.36 -14.13 -2.36
CA THR A 384 -2.79 -12.91 -2.93
C THR A 384 -3.85 -12.11 -3.67
N GLN A 385 -3.64 -10.81 -3.79
CA GLN A 385 -4.50 -9.95 -4.59
C GLN A 385 -4.43 -10.30 -6.08
N ALA A 386 -5.56 -10.26 -6.77
CA ALA A 386 -5.60 -10.28 -8.23
C ALA A 386 -5.19 -8.91 -8.77
N VAL A 387 -4.20 -8.87 -9.69
CA VAL A 387 -3.77 -7.61 -10.31
C VAL A 387 -3.61 -7.75 -11.82
N GLU A 388 -3.96 -6.70 -12.54
CA GLU A 388 -3.59 -6.50 -13.95
C GLU A 388 -2.28 -5.71 -13.94
N ARG A 389 -1.14 -6.33 -14.25
CA ARG A 389 0.19 -5.76 -13.93
C ARG A 389 0.57 -4.50 -14.73
N ASN A 390 -0.16 -4.21 -15.81
CA ASN A 390 -0.07 -2.97 -16.58
C ASN A 390 -1.09 -1.91 -16.13
N GLY A 391 -1.95 -2.26 -15.17
CA GLY A 391 -2.98 -1.39 -14.61
C GLY A 391 -2.43 -0.42 -13.57
N LEU A 392 -3.30 0.52 -13.20
CA LEU A 392 -3.01 1.57 -12.25
C LEU A 392 -3.09 1.07 -10.79
N ASP A 393 -2.24 1.63 -9.93
CA ASP A 393 -2.21 1.39 -8.48
C ASP A 393 -2.23 -0.08 -8.02
N VAL A 394 -1.52 -0.93 -8.76
CA VAL A 394 -1.47 -2.38 -8.51
C VAL A 394 -0.66 -2.73 -7.25
N ALA A 395 -1.13 -3.73 -6.49
CA ALA A 395 -0.41 -4.25 -5.33
C ALA A 395 -0.42 -5.78 -5.34
N GLU A 396 0.53 -6.39 -6.06
CA GLU A 396 0.67 -7.84 -6.14
C GLU A 396 1.12 -8.45 -4.79
N GLU A 397 1.78 -7.64 -3.96
CA GLU A 397 2.11 -7.92 -2.56
C GLU A 397 0.90 -7.87 -1.61
N GLY A 398 -0.26 -7.46 -2.12
CA GLY A 398 -1.51 -7.38 -1.38
C GLY A 398 -2.10 -8.75 -1.08
N PHE A 399 -3.00 -8.82 -0.09
CA PHE A 399 -3.71 -10.05 0.27
C PHE A 399 -5.21 -9.83 0.46
N GLN A 400 -5.96 -10.94 0.35
CA GLN A 400 -7.37 -11.06 0.73
C GLN A 400 -7.52 -12.27 1.67
N LEU A 401 -7.96 -12.03 2.90
CA LEU A 401 -8.31 -13.09 3.85
C LEU A 401 -9.80 -13.39 3.69
N LEU A 402 -10.15 -14.47 3.00
CA LEU A 402 -11.53 -14.85 2.79
C LEU A 402 -12.03 -15.69 3.96
N LEU A 403 -13.05 -15.20 4.67
CA LEU A 403 -13.65 -15.85 5.83
C LEU A 403 -15.03 -16.45 5.50
N PRO A 404 -15.43 -17.56 6.15
CA PRO A 404 -16.72 -18.21 5.89
C PRO A 404 -17.90 -17.53 6.61
N PHE A 405 -17.72 -16.29 7.06
CA PHE A 405 -18.69 -15.45 7.75
C PHE A 405 -18.40 -13.97 7.49
N THR A 406 -19.36 -13.12 7.82
CA THR A 406 -19.31 -11.67 7.68
C THR A 406 -19.19 -11.00 9.04
N PHE A 407 -18.84 -9.72 9.05
CA PHE A 407 -18.71 -8.90 10.26
C PHE A 407 -19.80 -7.83 10.35
N ASN A 408 -20.03 -7.35 11.59
CA ASN A 408 -20.78 -6.13 11.91
C ASN A 408 -22.26 -6.17 11.50
N ASP A 409 -22.91 -7.34 11.60
CA ASP A 409 -24.32 -7.52 11.24
C ASP A 409 -25.30 -6.72 12.15
N ASP A 410 -24.88 -6.38 13.37
CA ASP A 410 -25.68 -5.59 14.34
C ASP A 410 -25.58 -4.06 14.10
N TRP A 411 -26.71 -3.34 14.24
CA TRP A 411 -26.85 -1.87 14.03
C TRP A 411 -26.29 -0.96 15.11
N ASP A 412 -25.96 -1.50 16.27
CA ASP A 412 -25.72 -0.66 17.44
C ASP A 412 -24.43 -1.07 18.15
N LYS A 413 -23.25 -0.76 17.59
CA LYS A 413 -22.00 -0.98 18.32
C LYS A 413 -20.91 0.06 18.06
N SER A 414 -20.39 0.56 19.18
CA SER A 414 -19.05 1.15 19.35
C SER A 414 -17.91 0.13 19.21
N VAL A 415 -18.24 -1.17 19.10
CA VAL A 415 -17.35 -2.34 19.10
C VAL A 415 -17.59 -3.16 17.83
N GLY A 416 -16.53 -3.56 17.13
CA GLY A 416 -16.65 -4.33 15.90
C GLY A 416 -15.34 -4.40 15.11
N ALA A 417 -15.30 -5.27 14.11
CA ALA A 417 -14.12 -5.42 13.26
C ALA A 417 -13.85 -4.14 12.47
N ARG A 418 -12.59 -3.69 12.45
CA ARG A 418 -12.19 -2.41 11.85
C ARG A 418 -11.06 -2.58 10.84
N LYS A 419 -11.07 -1.71 9.84
CA LYS A 419 -9.98 -1.49 8.87
C LYS A 419 -8.87 -0.65 9.50
N SER A 420 -7.75 -0.47 8.80
CA SER A 420 -6.55 0.22 9.32
C SER A 420 -6.79 1.72 9.61
N ASP A 421 -7.70 2.36 8.88
CA ASP A 421 -8.21 3.71 9.13
C ASP A 421 -9.17 3.80 10.33
N ARG A 422 -9.42 2.68 11.02
CA ARG A 422 -10.38 2.52 12.13
C ARG A 422 -11.85 2.60 11.73
N SER A 423 -12.17 2.74 10.44
CA SER A 423 -13.55 2.55 9.98
C SER A 423 -13.98 1.10 10.22
N LEU A 424 -15.28 0.89 10.42
CA LEU A 424 -15.81 -0.47 10.54
C LEU A 424 -15.64 -1.21 9.21
N VAL A 425 -15.39 -2.51 9.28
CA VAL A 425 -15.54 -3.39 8.13
C VAL A 425 -16.99 -3.30 7.61
N ASP A 426 -17.16 -3.18 6.29
CA ASP A 426 -18.50 -3.00 5.74
C ASP A 426 -19.32 -4.29 5.92
N ARG A 427 -20.63 -4.12 6.07
CA ARG A 427 -21.54 -5.25 6.30
C ARG A 427 -21.61 -6.19 5.11
N GLY A 428 -21.78 -7.47 5.41
CA GLY A 428 -21.85 -8.50 4.38
C GLY A 428 -20.51 -8.77 3.68
N ARG A 429 -19.41 -8.14 4.14
CA ARG A 429 -18.06 -8.40 3.64
C ARG A 429 -17.40 -9.50 4.45
N PHE A 430 -16.72 -10.39 3.72
CA PHE A 430 -15.97 -11.52 4.28
C PHE A 430 -14.46 -11.42 4.03
N SER A 431 -13.98 -10.35 3.39
CA SER A 431 -12.58 -10.18 2.96
C SER A 431 -11.89 -8.92 3.48
N GLU A 432 -12.61 -8.07 4.22
CA GLU A 432 -12.14 -6.73 4.61
C GLU A 432 -11.38 -6.68 5.95
N LEU A 433 -11.34 -7.78 6.70
CA LEU A 433 -10.52 -7.85 7.91
C LEU A 433 -9.05 -7.63 7.54
N PHE A 434 -8.35 -6.80 8.34
CA PHE A 434 -6.97 -6.38 8.13
C PHE A 434 -6.71 -5.50 6.89
N GLN A 435 -7.75 -5.01 6.19
CA GLN A 435 -7.56 -4.10 5.06
C GLN A 435 -7.34 -2.64 5.48
N HIS A 436 -6.90 -1.79 4.54
CA HIS A 436 -6.55 -0.40 4.83
C HIS A 436 -7.75 0.46 5.27
N GLY A 437 -8.87 0.39 4.56
CA GLY A 437 -9.81 1.52 4.52
C GLY A 437 -9.16 2.69 3.76
N TYR A 438 -9.40 3.93 4.19
CA TYR A 438 -8.81 5.13 3.59
C TYR A 438 -7.29 5.22 3.75
N LYS A 439 -6.61 5.82 2.77
CA LYS A 439 -5.13 5.89 2.66
C LYS A 439 -4.65 7.34 2.54
N PRO A 440 -4.04 7.90 3.58
CA PRO A 440 -3.66 9.31 3.64
C PRO A 440 -2.35 9.65 2.92
N PHE A 441 -1.77 8.74 2.12
CA PHE A 441 -0.51 8.95 1.40
C PHE A 441 -0.61 8.69 -0.11
N GLY A 442 -1.84 8.49 -0.62
CA GLY A 442 -2.14 8.32 -2.03
C GLY A 442 -2.36 6.86 -2.43
N GLY A 443 -2.90 6.70 -3.64
CA GLY A 443 -3.42 5.45 -4.16
C GLY A 443 -4.92 5.31 -3.91
N ASP A 444 -5.54 4.44 -4.68
CA ASP A 444 -6.97 4.21 -4.71
C ASP A 444 -7.44 3.51 -3.44
N TYR A 445 -8.66 3.79 -2.97
CA TYR A 445 -9.22 3.22 -1.75
C TYR A 445 -9.31 1.68 -1.80
N TYR A 446 -9.43 1.07 -2.98
CA TYR A 446 -9.52 -0.39 -3.12
C TYR A 446 -8.17 -1.15 -3.09
N ARG A 447 -7.01 -0.48 -3.17
CA ARG A 447 -5.71 -1.19 -3.11
C ARG A 447 -5.54 -1.98 -1.80
N SER A 448 -5.17 -3.25 -1.89
CA SER A 448 -5.16 -4.16 -0.74
C SER A 448 -4.00 -3.90 0.22
N GLN A 449 -4.16 -4.33 1.48
CA GLN A 449 -3.09 -4.27 2.49
C GLN A 449 -1.96 -5.24 2.17
N ARG A 450 -0.73 -4.87 2.53
CA ARG A 450 0.50 -5.63 2.30
C ARG A 450 0.54 -6.92 3.13
N LEU A 451 0.91 -8.04 2.51
CA LEU A 451 1.05 -9.35 3.19
C LEU A 451 2.04 -9.28 4.37
N GLU A 452 3.15 -8.57 4.20
CA GLU A 452 4.15 -8.34 5.26
C GLU A 452 3.53 -7.80 6.55
N ARG A 453 2.61 -6.84 6.44
CA ARG A 453 1.93 -6.24 7.60
C ARG A 453 1.00 -7.22 8.30
N LEU A 454 0.33 -8.10 7.55
CA LEU A 454 -0.50 -9.17 8.11
C LEU A 454 0.35 -10.16 8.90
N LEU A 455 1.47 -10.63 8.33
CA LEU A 455 2.36 -11.57 9.00
C LEU A 455 2.92 -10.96 10.30
N GLY A 456 3.29 -9.68 10.28
CA GLY A 456 3.70 -8.94 11.48
C GLY A 456 2.58 -8.80 12.52
N CYS A 457 1.33 -8.65 12.11
CA CYS A 457 0.16 -8.65 13.00
C CYS A 457 -0.05 -10.03 13.65
N TRP A 458 -0.07 -11.10 12.85
CA TRP A 458 -0.19 -12.47 13.33
C TRP A 458 0.92 -12.84 14.30
N ARG A 459 2.15 -12.38 14.03
CA ARG A 459 3.28 -12.55 14.96
C ARG A 459 2.99 -11.94 16.32
N LYS A 460 2.46 -10.73 16.36
CA LYS A 460 2.09 -10.06 17.62
C LYS A 460 0.99 -10.84 18.38
N LEU A 461 0.03 -11.44 17.68
CA LEU A 461 -1.03 -12.25 18.30
C LEU A 461 -0.43 -13.49 18.99
N VAL A 462 0.54 -14.14 18.36
CA VAL A 462 1.28 -15.26 18.95
C VAL A 462 2.17 -14.81 20.12
N GLU A 463 2.97 -13.76 19.92
CA GLU A 463 3.91 -13.25 20.93
C GLU A 463 3.20 -12.80 22.20
N LYS A 464 2.04 -12.12 22.08
CA LYS A 464 1.21 -11.70 23.21
C LYS A 464 0.42 -12.84 23.86
N GLY A 465 0.39 -14.03 23.25
CA GLY A 465 -0.43 -15.15 23.71
C GLY A 465 -1.93 -14.93 23.51
N VAL A 466 -2.31 -14.03 22.59
CA VAL A 466 -3.68 -13.87 22.13
C VAL A 466 -4.12 -15.13 21.39
N TRP A 467 -3.24 -15.66 20.54
CA TRP A 467 -3.38 -16.97 19.93
C TRP A 467 -2.56 -17.99 20.72
N SER A 468 -3.22 -19.07 21.12
CA SER A 468 -2.56 -20.24 21.71
C SER A 468 -1.78 -21.00 20.64
N VAL A 469 -0.68 -21.62 21.05
CA VAL A 469 0.17 -22.43 20.17
C VAL A 469 0.34 -23.82 20.77
N GLY A 470 -0.01 -24.83 19.99
CA GLY A 470 0.08 -26.24 20.32
C GLY A 470 1.20 -26.95 19.54
N ALA A 471 1.13 -28.28 19.50
CA ALA A 471 2.12 -29.12 18.84
C ALA A 471 2.18 -28.90 17.32
N ASP A 472 1.01 -28.65 16.70
CA ASP A 472 0.87 -28.50 15.25
C ASP A 472 0.91 -27.03 14.78
N GLY A 473 1.24 -26.09 15.67
CA GLY A 473 1.25 -24.64 15.39
C GLY A 473 0.16 -23.89 16.12
N VAL A 474 -0.38 -22.83 15.50
CA VAL A 474 -1.42 -21.99 16.10
C VAL A 474 -2.72 -22.78 16.27
N GLU A 475 -3.28 -22.75 17.48
CA GLU A 475 -4.53 -23.45 17.81
C GLU A 475 -5.78 -22.63 17.45
N GLY A 476 -6.92 -23.32 17.41
CA GLY A 476 -8.22 -22.73 17.10
C GLY A 476 -8.68 -23.01 15.67
N THR A 477 -9.88 -22.53 15.36
CA THR A 477 -10.48 -22.67 14.03
C THR A 477 -10.55 -21.31 13.34
N ILE A 478 -10.97 -21.28 12.08
CA ILE A 478 -11.18 -20.03 11.35
C ILE A 478 -12.25 -19.13 12.01
N ASP A 479 -13.14 -19.68 12.84
CA ASP A 479 -14.10 -18.89 13.62
C ASP A 479 -13.42 -18.05 14.72
N THR A 480 -12.14 -18.30 15.06
CA THR A 480 -11.37 -17.48 16.01
C THR A 480 -11.26 -16.03 15.54
N PHE A 481 -11.29 -15.77 14.22
CA PHE A 481 -11.28 -14.41 13.68
C PHE A 481 -12.55 -13.61 14.05
N LYS A 482 -13.61 -14.24 14.56
CA LYS A 482 -14.79 -13.55 15.13
C LYS A 482 -14.47 -12.75 16.39
N ASP A 483 -13.35 -13.02 17.05
CA ASP A 483 -12.85 -12.19 18.15
C ASP A 483 -12.67 -10.73 17.70
N ALA A 484 -12.49 -10.45 16.41
CA ALA A 484 -12.48 -9.09 15.87
C ALA A 484 -13.80 -8.32 16.08
N GLU A 485 -14.94 -8.99 16.33
CA GLU A 485 -16.22 -8.35 16.66
C GLU A 485 -16.39 -8.01 18.13
N SER A 486 -15.43 -8.40 18.96
CA SER A 486 -15.45 -8.19 20.40
C SER A 486 -14.66 -6.95 20.82
N ASP A 487 -14.51 -6.74 22.13
CA ASP A 487 -13.62 -5.75 22.72
C ASP A 487 -12.14 -5.96 22.33
N ARG A 488 -11.81 -7.11 21.73
CA ARG A 488 -10.49 -7.46 21.21
C ARG A 488 -10.20 -6.99 19.78
N TRP A 489 -11.08 -6.19 19.16
CA TRP A 489 -10.87 -5.73 17.78
C TRP A 489 -9.49 -5.07 17.55
N GLU A 490 -8.92 -4.42 18.57
CA GLU A 490 -7.60 -3.79 18.51
C GLU A 490 -6.45 -4.79 18.30
N ASP A 491 -6.63 -6.05 18.72
CA ASP A 491 -5.68 -7.12 18.44
C ASP A 491 -5.72 -7.49 16.94
N TYR A 492 -6.89 -7.42 16.30
CA TYR A 492 -7.14 -7.77 14.89
C TYR A 492 -7.04 -6.57 13.94
N TYR A 493 -6.32 -5.54 14.35
CA TYR A 493 -6.14 -4.29 13.63
C TYR A 493 -4.68 -4.15 13.17
N ILE A 494 -4.48 -3.76 11.91
CA ILE A 494 -3.16 -3.36 11.40
C ILE A 494 -3.08 -1.84 11.52
N PRO A 495 -2.18 -1.31 12.35
CA PRO A 495 -1.98 0.13 12.42
C PRO A 495 -1.55 0.69 11.06
N PRO A 496 -2.04 1.90 10.72
CA PRO A 496 -1.62 2.62 9.54
C PRO A 496 -0.10 2.77 9.58
N THR A 497 0.53 2.16 8.59
CA THR A 497 1.96 2.26 8.36
C THR A 497 2.12 2.41 6.87
N TRP A 498 2.82 3.46 6.49
CA TRP A 498 2.84 3.95 5.13
C TRP A 498 4.23 3.66 4.60
#